data_AF-A0A6G1H7G0-F1
#
_entry.id   AF-A0A6G1H7G0-F1
#
_cell.length_a   1.000
_cell.length_b   1.000
_cell.length_c   1.000
_cell.angle_alpha   90.00
_cell.angle_beta   90.00
_cell.angle_gamma   90.00
#
_symmetry.space_group_name_H-M   'P 1'
#
loop_
_entity.id
_entity.type
_entity.pdbx_description
1 polymer ?
#
loop_
_entity_poly.entity_id
_entity_poly.type
_entity_poly.pdbx_seq_one_letter_code
_entity_poly.pdbx_strand_id
1 'polypeptide(L)'
;MEQETTKVRVDILSPDHLSIFRLTLSRILESDVAKRAYAQILDGWPAMGSFMYGGGPRELHETISEEAFQALEALQSQFRLDSLSFDPPVAQGYQDAPLGSEAFKTHLIELLAISCHDVGACLFQQAGGGLRPTVLKPLPDWMLERLHPVPSPPTCFVHAGYSNLEEYPNGVGDIVGYWVENQIFGGVVVFDRGESGTEVP
;
A
#
# COMPACT_ATOMS: atom_id res chain seq x y z
N MET A 1 -12.85 -21.95 8.15
CA MET A 1 -12.24 -22.64 7.00
C MET A 1 -12.32 -21.65 5.87
N GLU A 2 -11.38 -20.70 5.85
CA GLU A 2 -11.32 -19.68 4.80
C GLU A 2 -10.97 -20.38 3.51
N GLN A 3 -11.85 -20.25 2.51
CA GLN A 3 -11.53 -20.68 1.17
C GLN A 3 -10.46 -19.72 0.67
N GLU A 4 -9.28 -20.25 0.37
CA GLU A 4 -8.24 -19.54 -0.34
C GLU A 4 -8.79 -19.23 -1.74
N THR A 5 -9.46 -18.07 -1.87
CA THR A 5 -10.02 -17.62 -3.13
C THR A 5 -8.87 -17.36 -4.08
N THR A 6 -8.79 -18.16 -5.14
CA THR A 6 -7.78 -17.98 -6.19
C THR A 6 -7.98 -16.60 -6.81
N LYS A 7 -6.99 -15.71 -6.65
CA LYS A 7 -7.01 -14.37 -7.24
C LYS A 7 -7.06 -14.47 -8.77
N VAL A 8 -7.74 -13.51 -9.40
CA VAL A 8 -7.85 -13.39 -10.86
C VAL A 8 -6.95 -12.28 -11.37
N ARG A 9 -6.25 -12.53 -12.48
CA ARG A 9 -5.38 -11.53 -13.12
C ARG A 9 -6.21 -10.43 -13.76
N VAL A 10 -5.71 -9.20 -13.73
CA VAL A 10 -6.39 -8.05 -14.31
C VAL A 10 -6.56 -8.13 -15.84
N ASP A 11 -5.72 -8.91 -16.51
CA ASP A 11 -5.72 -9.06 -17.97
C ASP A 11 -6.96 -9.79 -18.53
N ILE A 12 -7.80 -10.37 -17.67
CA ILE A 12 -9.09 -10.97 -18.06
C ILE A 12 -10.21 -9.94 -18.25
N LEU A 13 -10.01 -8.70 -17.78
CA LEU A 13 -10.97 -7.63 -17.94
C LEU A 13 -11.19 -7.30 -19.42
N SER A 14 -12.42 -6.87 -19.74
CA SER A 14 -12.76 -6.37 -21.07
C SER A 14 -11.80 -5.25 -21.50
N PRO A 15 -11.52 -5.10 -22.80
CA PRO A 15 -10.52 -4.14 -23.29
C PRO A 15 -10.70 -2.71 -22.77
N ASP A 16 -11.94 -2.22 -22.71
CA ASP A 16 -12.23 -0.85 -22.26
C ASP A 16 -11.96 -0.66 -20.75
N HIS A 17 -12.43 -1.60 -19.92
CA HIS A 17 -12.17 -1.60 -18.47
C HIS A 17 -10.68 -1.68 -18.18
N LEU A 18 -10.00 -2.63 -18.84
CA LEU A 18 -8.57 -2.83 -18.69
C LEU A 18 -7.77 -1.59 -19.11
N SER A 19 -8.15 -0.95 -20.23
CA SER A 19 -7.50 0.26 -20.72
C SER A 19 -7.65 1.44 -19.74
N ILE A 20 -8.86 1.65 -19.21
CA ILE A 20 -9.12 2.73 -18.24
C ILE A 20 -8.36 2.47 -16.94
N PHE A 21 -8.41 1.26 -16.41
CA PHE A 21 -7.68 0.87 -15.21
C PHE A 21 -6.17 1.09 -15.37
N ARG A 22 -5.56 0.55 -16.44
CA ARG A 22 -4.12 0.70 -16.71
C ARG A 22 -3.70 2.16 -16.84
N LEU A 23 -4.44 2.94 -17.61
CA LEU A 23 -4.13 4.36 -17.80
C LEU A 23 -4.20 5.12 -16.47
N THR A 24 -5.21 4.85 -15.66
CA THR A 24 -5.41 5.54 -14.38
C THR A 24 -4.34 5.15 -13.38
N LEU A 25 -4.03 3.85 -13.28
CA LEU A 25 -2.97 3.36 -12.40
C LEU A 25 -1.61 3.91 -12.82
N SER A 26 -1.27 3.89 -14.12
CA SER A 26 -0.01 4.47 -14.61
C SER A 26 0.14 5.94 -14.19
N ARG A 27 -0.93 6.74 -14.36
CA ARG A 27 -0.93 8.14 -13.94
C ARG A 27 -0.75 8.33 -12.44
N ILE A 28 -1.34 7.46 -11.61
CA ILE A 28 -1.13 7.48 -10.17
C ILE A 28 0.33 7.17 -9.85
N LEU A 29 0.89 6.09 -10.41
CA LEU A 29 2.27 5.67 -10.17
C LEU A 29 3.30 6.71 -10.69
N GLU A 30 2.95 7.46 -11.73
CA GLU A 30 3.76 8.54 -12.29
C GLU A 30 3.70 9.84 -11.47
N SER A 31 2.72 9.97 -10.56
CA SER A 31 2.54 11.18 -9.75
C SER A 31 3.67 11.38 -8.72
N ASP A 32 3.97 12.63 -8.41
CA ASP A 32 5.00 12.97 -7.42
C ASP A 32 4.69 12.44 -6.03
N VAL A 33 3.41 12.27 -5.69
CA VAL A 33 2.99 11.73 -4.39
C VAL A 33 3.33 10.24 -4.30
N ALA A 34 2.93 9.45 -5.31
CA ALA A 34 3.24 8.03 -5.36
C ALA A 34 4.75 7.78 -5.45
N LYS A 35 5.46 8.51 -6.32
CA LYS A 35 6.91 8.40 -6.45
C LYS A 35 7.63 8.65 -5.13
N ARG A 36 7.25 9.71 -4.39
CA ARG A 36 7.82 9.99 -3.08
C ARG A 36 7.48 8.90 -2.05
N ALA A 37 6.26 8.37 -2.05
CA ALA A 37 5.87 7.31 -1.11
C ALA A 37 6.70 6.03 -1.36
N TYR A 38 6.79 5.58 -2.60
CA TYR A 38 7.55 4.38 -2.96
C TYR A 38 9.06 4.56 -2.82
N ALA A 39 9.59 5.73 -3.14
CA ALA A 39 11.01 6.02 -2.93
C ALA A 39 11.37 5.97 -1.44
N GLN A 40 10.50 6.43 -0.53
CA GLN A 40 10.73 6.26 0.92
C GLN A 40 10.83 4.78 1.33
N ILE A 41 9.98 3.91 0.79
CA ILE A 41 10.04 2.46 1.05
C ILE A 41 11.38 1.87 0.61
N LEU A 42 11.81 2.19 -0.62
CA LEU A 42 13.09 1.72 -1.16
C LEU A 42 14.28 2.31 -0.41
N ASP A 43 14.15 3.55 0.03
CA ASP A 43 15.15 4.21 0.86
C ASP A 43 15.22 3.60 2.26
N GLY A 44 14.12 3.04 2.77
CA GLY A 44 14.03 2.43 4.09
C GLY A 44 13.65 3.40 5.20
N TRP A 45 13.24 4.63 4.86
CA TRP A 45 12.91 5.68 5.83
C TRP A 45 11.72 6.57 5.40
N PRO A 46 10.67 6.75 6.25
CA PRO A 46 9.60 7.70 5.97
C PRO A 46 10.04 9.14 6.21
N ALA A 47 9.60 10.05 5.36
CA ALA A 47 9.80 11.48 5.52
C ALA A 47 9.15 11.98 6.81
N MET A 48 9.74 13.03 7.40
CA MET A 48 9.33 13.63 8.67
C MET A 48 7.81 13.88 8.79
N GLY A 49 7.16 14.30 7.70
CA GLY A 49 5.73 14.61 7.65
C GLY A 49 4.80 13.39 7.60
N SER A 50 5.35 12.19 7.38
CA SER A 50 4.61 10.93 7.26
C SER A 50 4.71 10.06 8.52
N PHE A 51 5.37 10.57 9.57
CA PHE A 51 5.60 9.86 10.83
C PHE A 51 4.47 10.11 11.83
N MET A 52 3.61 9.12 12.02
CA MET A 52 2.60 9.12 13.08
C MET A 52 2.82 7.96 14.05
N TYR A 53 3.89 7.99 14.84
CA TYR A 53 3.90 7.41 16.19
C TYR A 53 5.09 7.96 16.99
N GLY A 54 4.79 8.55 18.15
CA GLY A 54 5.78 9.19 19.02
C GLY A 54 6.90 8.24 19.45
N GLY A 55 8.13 8.56 19.03
CA GLY A 55 9.35 7.87 19.49
C GLY A 55 10.30 7.40 18.38
N GLY A 56 10.49 8.16 17.31
CA GLY A 56 11.45 7.81 16.26
C GLY A 56 12.93 7.93 16.69
N PRO A 57 13.85 7.19 16.06
CA PRO A 57 15.29 7.40 16.24
C PRO A 57 15.66 8.85 15.89
N ARG A 58 16.44 9.52 16.75
CA ARG A 58 16.80 10.95 16.68
C ARG A 58 17.59 11.39 15.43
N GLU A 59 17.90 10.49 14.51
CA GLU A 59 18.65 10.79 13.28
C GLU A 59 17.68 10.70 12.10
N LEU A 60 17.00 11.82 11.87
CA LEU A 60 16.05 11.98 10.77
C LEU A 60 16.84 12.35 9.52
N HIS A 61 16.70 11.57 8.44
CA HIS A 61 17.17 12.01 7.13
C HIS A 61 16.19 13.05 6.58
N GLU A 62 16.67 14.28 6.34
CA GLU A 62 15.83 15.40 5.86
C GLU A 62 15.30 15.17 4.43
N THR A 63 15.95 14.30 3.65
CA THR A 63 15.65 14.06 2.24
C THR A 63 15.76 12.58 1.86
N ILE A 64 14.89 12.14 0.94
CA ILE A 64 14.96 10.84 0.27
C ILE A 64 16.21 10.83 -0.61
N SER A 65 16.93 9.70 -0.66
CA SER A 65 18.16 9.59 -1.46
C SER A 65 17.85 9.61 -2.96
N GLU A 66 18.78 10.15 -3.75
CA GLU A 66 18.69 10.11 -5.22
C GLU A 66 18.72 8.65 -5.71
N GLU A 67 19.49 7.80 -5.02
CA GLU A 67 19.59 6.37 -5.27
C GLU A 67 18.24 5.65 -5.13
N ALA A 68 17.39 6.07 -4.18
CA ALA A 68 16.05 5.51 -4.03
C ALA A 68 15.13 5.87 -5.21
N PHE A 69 15.25 7.08 -5.76
CA PHE A 69 14.52 7.45 -6.97
C PHE A 69 15.03 6.68 -8.19
N GLN A 70 16.34 6.50 -8.33
CA GLN A 70 16.91 5.68 -9.41
C GLN A 70 16.47 4.21 -9.30
N ALA A 71 16.45 3.66 -8.08
CA ALA A 71 15.95 2.31 -7.83
C ALA A 71 14.46 2.19 -8.18
N LEU A 72 13.66 3.21 -7.86
CA LEU A 72 12.25 3.26 -8.23
C LEU A 72 12.07 3.27 -9.75
N GLU A 73 12.82 4.09 -10.48
CA GLU A 73 12.75 4.13 -11.95
C GLU A 73 13.13 2.77 -12.57
N ALA A 74 14.18 2.13 -12.06
CA ALA A 74 14.58 0.80 -12.50
C ALA A 74 13.48 -0.24 -12.26
N LEU A 75 12.82 -0.21 -11.10
CA LEU A 75 11.72 -1.11 -10.77
C LEU A 75 10.46 -0.83 -11.59
N GLN A 76 10.12 0.45 -11.82
CA GLN A 76 9.00 0.85 -12.66
C GLN A 76 9.18 0.35 -14.11
N SER A 77 10.41 0.33 -14.63
CA SER A 77 10.68 -0.21 -15.97
C SER A 77 10.43 -1.72 -16.10
N GLN A 78 10.47 -2.45 -14.98
CA GLN A 78 10.27 -3.90 -14.92
C GLN A 78 8.86 -4.28 -14.50
N PHE A 79 8.16 -3.40 -13.79
CA PHE A 79 6.84 -3.67 -13.25
C PHE A 79 5.80 -3.85 -14.36
N ARG A 80 5.15 -5.02 -14.35
CA ARG A 80 4.09 -5.33 -15.32
C ARG A 80 2.76 -5.14 -14.63
N LEU A 81 2.05 -4.05 -14.95
CA LEU A 81 0.67 -3.83 -14.45
C LEU A 81 -0.25 -5.04 -14.71
N ASP A 82 0.05 -5.80 -15.76
CA ASP A 82 -0.69 -6.99 -16.19
C ASP A 82 -0.58 -8.18 -15.22
N SER A 83 0.38 -8.17 -14.29
CA SER A 83 0.51 -9.23 -13.27
C SER A 83 -0.32 -8.98 -12.02
N LEU A 84 -0.98 -7.82 -11.91
CA LEU A 84 -1.87 -7.53 -10.77
C LEU A 84 -3.02 -8.53 -10.73
N SER A 85 -3.33 -8.99 -9.53
CA SER A 85 -4.34 -10.01 -9.29
C SER A 85 -5.26 -9.58 -8.15
N PHE A 86 -6.56 -9.72 -8.36
CA PHE A 86 -7.60 -9.26 -7.45
C PHE A 86 -8.47 -10.43 -6.99
N ASP A 87 -9.20 -10.23 -5.90
CA ASP A 87 -10.23 -11.19 -5.53
C ASP A 87 -11.33 -11.23 -6.60
N PRO A 88 -11.86 -12.41 -6.97
CA PRO A 88 -12.85 -12.54 -8.03
C PRO A 88 -14.05 -11.58 -7.90
N PRO A 89 -14.67 -11.39 -6.71
CA PRO A 89 -15.80 -10.46 -6.57
C PRO A 89 -15.46 -9.01 -6.90
N VAL A 90 -14.24 -8.56 -6.58
CA VAL A 90 -13.77 -7.18 -6.84
C VAL A 90 -13.58 -6.94 -8.33
N ALA A 91 -12.88 -7.85 -8.99
CA ALA A 91 -12.68 -7.77 -10.44
C ALA A 91 -14.01 -7.87 -11.19
N GLN A 92 -14.92 -8.74 -10.74
CA GLN A 92 -16.24 -8.91 -11.33
C GLN A 92 -17.13 -7.69 -11.14
N GLY A 93 -17.15 -7.09 -9.94
CA GLY A 93 -17.90 -5.85 -9.67
C GLY A 93 -17.46 -4.70 -10.58
N TYR A 94 -16.14 -4.55 -10.77
CA TYR A 94 -15.62 -3.58 -11.74
C TYR A 94 -16.05 -3.89 -13.18
N GLN A 95 -15.99 -5.16 -13.59
CA GLN A 95 -16.31 -5.62 -14.94
C GLN A 95 -17.79 -5.47 -15.29
N ASP A 96 -18.68 -5.64 -14.32
CA ASP A 96 -20.13 -5.59 -14.50
C ASP A 96 -20.68 -4.16 -14.45
N ALA A 97 -19.93 -3.23 -13.85
CA ALA A 97 -20.34 -1.85 -13.70
C ALA A 97 -20.33 -1.11 -15.06
N PRO A 98 -21.44 -0.44 -15.46
CA PRO A 98 -21.46 0.33 -16.70
C PRO A 98 -20.41 1.45 -16.72
N LEU A 99 -19.66 1.57 -17.80
CA LEU A 99 -18.60 2.58 -17.95
C LEU A 99 -19.10 3.99 -17.60
N GLY A 100 -18.38 4.67 -16.70
CA GLY A 100 -18.67 6.04 -16.28
C GLY A 100 -19.78 6.19 -15.23
N SER A 101 -20.48 5.10 -14.87
CA SER A 101 -21.42 5.08 -13.75
C SER A 101 -20.73 5.35 -12.40
N GLU A 102 -21.51 5.63 -11.35
CA GLU A 102 -20.96 5.76 -10.00
C GLU A 102 -20.35 4.44 -9.51
N ALA A 103 -21.05 3.32 -9.68
CA ALA A 103 -20.54 1.99 -9.37
C ALA A 103 -19.20 1.70 -10.06
N PHE A 104 -19.07 2.06 -11.35
CA PHE A 104 -17.82 1.90 -12.08
C PHE A 104 -16.68 2.71 -11.46
N LYS A 105 -16.93 3.95 -11.05
CA LYS A 105 -15.91 4.82 -10.43
C LYS A 105 -15.52 4.28 -9.05
N THR A 106 -16.48 3.81 -8.27
CA THR A 106 -16.26 3.20 -6.95
C THR A 106 -15.36 1.98 -7.07
N HIS A 107 -15.71 1.02 -7.92
CA HIS A 107 -14.88 -0.16 -8.15
C HIS A 107 -13.52 0.18 -8.76
N LEU A 108 -13.45 1.18 -9.65
CA LEU A 108 -12.16 1.64 -10.16
C LEU A 108 -11.26 2.12 -9.02
N ILE A 109 -11.77 2.92 -8.08
CA ILE A 109 -11.01 3.37 -6.92
C ILE A 109 -10.57 2.18 -6.05
N GLU A 110 -11.43 1.18 -5.86
CA GLU A 110 -11.11 -0.06 -5.14
C GLU A 110 -9.92 -0.80 -5.74
N LEU A 111 -9.97 -1.09 -7.04
CA LEU A 111 -8.85 -1.76 -7.74
C LEU A 111 -7.57 -0.92 -7.67
N LEU A 112 -7.67 0.41 -7.79
CA LEU A 112 -6.51 1.31 -7.72
C LEU A 112 -5.89 1.33 -6.32
N ALA A 113 -6.70 1.34 -5.26
CA ALA A 113 -6.23 1.29 -3.88
C ALA A 113 -5.49 -0.02 -3.60
N ILE A 114 -6.12 -1.16 -3.91
CA ILE A 114 -5.51 -2.49 -3.78
C ILE A 114 -4.20 -2.57 -4.57
N SER A 115 -4.17 -2.03 -5.79
CA SER A 115 -2.95 -2.02 -6.61
C SER A 115 -1.82 -1.23 -5.98
N CYS A 116 -2.12 -0.03 -5.46
CA CYS A 116 -1.09 0.81 -4.84
C CYS A 116 -0.57 0.19 -3.54
N HIS A 117 -1.45 -0.44 -2.77
CA HIS A 117 -1.15 -1.22 -1.58
C HIS A 117 -0.19 -2.38 -1.92
N ASP A 118 -0.57 -3.23 -2.87
CA ASP A 118 0.20 -4.41 -3.28
C ASP A 118 1.57 -4.01 -3.85
N VAL A 119 1.66 -2.91 -4.61
CA VAL A 119 2.94 -2.36 -5.07
C VAL A 119 3.81 -1.96 -3.88
N GLY A 120 3.26 -1.27 -2.89
CA GLY A 120 3.98 -0.88 -1.68
C GLY A 120 4.53 -2.07 -0.90
N ALA A 121 3.68 -3.06 -0.64
CA ALA A 121 4.04 -4.30 0.03
C ALA A 121 5.16 -5.05 -0.73
N CYS A 122 5.02 -5.17 -2.06
CA CYS A 122 6.00 -5.84 -2.92
C CYS A 122 7.36 -5.12 -2.88
N LEU A 123 7.38 -3.79 -3.03
CA LEU A 123 8.60 -3.01 -2.98
C LEU A 123 9.30 -3.15 -1.63
N PHE A 124 8.55 -3.14 -0.52
CA PHE A 124 9.10 -3.32 0.82
C PHE A 124 9.75 -4.68 1.00
N GLN A 125 9.08 -5.74 0.56
CA GLN A 125 9.61 -7.11 0.61
C GLN A 125 10.89 -7.26 -0.23
N GLN A 126 10.92 -6.67 -1.43
CA GLN A 126 12.10 -6.68 -2.30
C GLN A 126 13.24 -5.84 -1.73
N ALA A 127 12.93 -4.71 -1.09
CA ALA A 127 13.92 -3.79 -0.52
C ALA A 127 14.62 -4.36 0.71
N GLY A 128 14.02 -5.32 1.42
CA GLY A 128 14.65 -6.00 2.56
C GLY A 128 15.08 -5.05 3.69
N GLY A 129 14.36 -3.95 3.88
CA GLY A 129 14.71 -2.87 4.82
C GLY A 129 15.16 -1.57 4.15
N GLY A 130 15.39 -1.56 2.84
CA GLY A 130 15.73 -0.37 2.06
C GLY A 130 17.23 -0.08 2.00
N LEU A 131 17.61 0.91 1.20
CA LEU A 131 18.99 1.35 0.97
C LEU A 131 19.66 1.90 2.24
N ARG A 132 18.86 2.52 3.10
CA ARG A 132 19.27 3.12 4.38
C ARG A 132 18.35 2.56 5.48
N PRO A 133 18.56 1.29 5.87
CA PRO A 133 17.61 0.61 6.73
C PRO A 133 17.46 1.31 8.07
N THR A 134 16.20 1.57 8.44
CA THR A 134 15.87 2.13 9.74
C THR A 134 16.24 1.14 10.84
N VAL A 135 17.13 1.53 11.75
CA VAL A 135 17.26 0.84 13.04
C VAL A 135 16.23 1.45 13.98
N LEU A 136 15.12 0.74 14.16
CA LEU A 136 14.15 1.08 15.21
C LEU A 136 14.83 0.91 16.57
N LYS A 137 15.12 2.03 17.22
CA LYS A 137 15.66 2.02 18.59
C LYS A 137 14.50 1.72 19.55
N PRO A 138 14.71 0.89 20.58
CA PRO A 138 13.72 0.68 21.62
C PRO A 138 13.26 2.01 22.20
N LEU A 139 11.97 2.14 22.48
CA LEU A 139 11.46 3.31 23.20
C LEU A 139 12.13 3.40 24.58
N PRO A 140 12.46 4.59 25.07
CA PRO A 140 12.96 4.76 26.44
C PRO A 140 11.98 4.20 27.47
N ASP A 141 12.48 3.63 28.57
CA ASP A 141 11.67 2.99 29.62
C ASP A 141 10.53 3.88 30.12
N TRP A 142 10.77 5.17 30.33
CA TRP A 142 9.75 6.12 30.79
C TRP A 142 8.58 6.31 29.80
N MET A 143 8.78 6.01 28.53
CA MET A 143 7.76 6.08 27.49
C MET A 143 7.01 4.74 27.38
N LEU A 144 7.72 3.61 27.55
CA LEU A 144 7.13 2.27 27.68
C LEU A 144 6.26 2.13 28.94
N GLU A 145 6.53 2.90 30.00
CA GLU A 145 5.69 2.94 31.20
C GLU A 145 4.36 3.72 31.00
N ARG A 146 4.31 4.64 30.03
CA ARG A 146 3.15 5.52 29.77
C ARG A 146 2.27 5.03 28.63
N LEU A 147 2.88 4.38 27.65
CA LEU A 147 2.17 3.62 26.64
C LEU A 147 1.87 2.27 27.29
N HIS A 148 0.62 1.79 27.26
CA HIS A 148 0.37 0.35 27.44
C HIS A 148 1.38 -0.44 26.59
N PRO A 149 1.80 -1.68 26.94
CA PRO A 149 2.90 -2.35 26.25
C PRO A 149 2.56 -2.60 24.78
N VAL A 150 2.75 -1.58 23.95
CA VAL A 150 2.63 -1.63 22.51
C VAL A 150 3.98 -2.15 22.07
N PRO A 151 4.05 -3.36 21.50
CA PRO A 151 5.27 -3.86 20.91
C PRO A 151 5.83 -2.81 19.95
N SER A 152 7.17 -2.65 19.92
CA SER A 152 7.76 -1.78 18.90
C SER A 152 7.28 -2.23 17.53
N PRO A 153 6.81 -1.30 16.67
CA PRO A 153 6.26 -1.68 15.39
C PRO A 153 7.34 -2.40 14.57
N PRO A 154 6.96 -3.36 13.71
CA PRO A 154 7.92 -4.12 12.89
C PRO A 154 8.60 -3.26 11.82
N THR A 155 8.04 -2.07 11.54
CA THR A 155 8.51 -1.13 10.52
C THR A 155 8.16 0.30 10.91
N CYS A 156 8.86 1.28 10.33
CA CYS A 156 8.55 2.71 10.45
C CYS A 156 7.44 3.17 9.48
N PHE A 157 7.07 2.33 8.50
CA PHE A 157 5.97 2.55 7.56
C PHE A 157 4.67 1.97 8.12
N VAL A 158 4.11 2.64 9.13
CA VAL A 158 2.90 2.18 9.82
C VAL A 158 1.83 3.27 9.83
N HIS A 159 0.58 2.87 9.62
CA HIS A 159 -0.57 3.72 9.86
C HIS A 159 -1.19 3.41 11.23
N ALA A 160 -1.54 4.45 12.01
CA ALA A 160 -2.00 4.30 13.39
C ALA A 160 -3.21 3.39 13.58
N GLY A 161 -4.19 3.49 12.69
CA GLY A 161 -5.38 2.62 12.71
C GLY A 161 -5.19 1.23 12.12
N TYR A 162 -4.05 0.91 11.48
CA TYR A 162 -3.83 -0.33 10.73
C TYR A 162 -2.46 -0.93 11.07
N SER A 163 -2.30 -1.38 12.31
CA SER A 163 -1.04 -1.90 12.86
C SER A 163 -1.14 -3.33 13.41
N ASN A 164 -2.30 -3.97 13.29
CA ASN A 164 -2.52 -5.31 13.84
C ASN A 164 -2.02 -6.42 12.88
N LEU A 165 -0.76 -6.81 13.04
CA LEU A 165 -0.09 -7.81 12.20
C LEU A 165 -0.82 -9.14 12.07
N GLU A 166 -1.46 -9.61 13.13
CA GLU A 166 -2.06 -10.95 13.19
C GLU A 166 -3.33 -11.06 12.36
N GLU A 167 -3.93 -9.93 12.00
CA GLU A 167 -5.16 -9.87 11.18
C GLU A 167 -4.87 -9.79 9.68
N TYR A 168 -3.61 -9.63 9.27
CA TYR A 168 -3.25 -9.35 7.88
C TYR A 168 -2.53 -10.53 7.20
N PRO A 169 -3.04 -11.04 6.06
CA PRO A 169 -2.48 -12.20 5.37
C PRO A 169 -1.00 -12.06 4.98
N ASN A 170 -0.56 -10.84 4.62
CA ASN A 170 0.82 -10.54 4.24
C ASN A 170 1.61 -9.88 5.40
N GLY A 171 1.03 -9.87 6.61
CA GLY A 171 1.63 -9.35 7.84
C GLY A 171 2.16 -7.92 7.68
N VAL A 172 3.48 -7.75 7.82
CA VAL A 172 4.14 -6.43 7.72
C VAL A 172 3.94 -5.79 6.34
N GLY A 173 3.84 -6.60 5.28
CA GLY A 173 3.60 -6.10 3.92
C GLY A 173 2.31 -5.30 3.84
N ASP A 174 1.23 -5.79 4.45
CA ASP A 174 -0.07 -5.11 4.42
C ASP A 174 -0.06 -3.81 5.24
N ILE A 175 0.67 -3.78 6.36
CA ILE A 175 0.88 -2.55 7.13
C ILE A 175 1.54 -1.46 6.28
N VAL A 176 2.55 -1.84 5.50
CA VAL A 176 3.23 -0.90 4.58
C VAL A 176 2.28 -0.48 3.46
N GLY A 177 1.47 -1.40 2.94
CA GLY A 177 0.44 -1.09 1.95
C GLY A 177 -0.57 -0.04 2.45
N TYR A 178 -1.07 -0.17 3.68
CA TYR A 178 -1.95 0.83 4.29
C TYR A 178 -1.25 2.17 4.51
N TRP A 179 0.03 2.17 4.86
CA TRP A 179 0.80 3.41 4.93
C TRP A 179 0.89 4.08 3.54
N VAL A 180 1.10 3.31 2.46
CA VAL A 180 1.11 3.81 1.08
C VAL A 180 -0.24 4.39 0.70
N GLU A 181 -1.34 3.69 0.99
CA GLU A 181 -2.68 4.20 0.73
C GLU A 181 -2.89 5.55 1.39
N ASN A 182 -2.51 5.68 2.66
CA ASN A 182 -2.61 6.94 3.39
C ASN A 182 -1.79 8.06 2.73
N GLN A 183 -0.60 7.76 2.18
CA GLN A 183 0.18 8.77 1.47
C GLN A 183 -0.46 9.17 0.13
N ILE A 184 -0.98 8.23 -0.64
CA ILE A 184 -1.46 8.46 -2.01
C ILE A 184 -2.89 9.01 -2.03
N PHE A 185 -3.78 8.45 -1.22
CA PHE A 185 -5.21 8.78 -1.19
C PHE A 185 -5.58 9.71 -0.02
N GLY A 186 -4.66 9.99 0.90
CA GLY A 186 -4.92 10.81 2.09
C GLY A 186 -5.65 10.07 3.22
N GLY A 187 -5.74 8.74 3.13
CA GLY A 187 -6.32 7.84 4.12
C GLY A 187 -6.29 6.39 3.62
N VAL A 188 -6.69 5.45 4.47
CA VAL A 188 -6.88 4.05 4.06
C VAL A 188 -8.24 3.89 3.39
N VAL A 189 -8.26 3.27 2.21
CA VAL A 189 -9.48 3.11 1.41
C VAL A 189 -10.13 1.77 1.78
N VAL A 190 -11.26 1.85 2.47
CA VAL A 190 -12.03 0.66 2.89
C VAL A 190 -13.34 0.61 2.13
N PHE A 191 -13.65 -0.55 1.57
CA PHE A 191 -14.94 -0.83 0.95
C PHE A 191 -15.71 -1.77 1.87
N ASP A 192 -16.87 -1.29 2.33
CA ASP A 192 -17.79 -2.10 3.11
C ASP A 192 -18.45 -3.12 2.18
N ARG A 193 -18.27 -4.40 2.48
CA ARG A 193 -18.91 -5.52 1.77
C ARG A 193 -20.00 -6.19 2.62
N GLY A 194 -20.50 -5.44 3.60
CA GLY A 194 -21.52 -5.82 4.55
C GLY A 194 -21.20 -7.07 5.36
N GLU A 195 -22.21 -7.62 6.03
CA GLU A 195 -22.02 -8.73 6.98
C GLU A 195 -21.49 -9.99 6.30
N SER A 196 -21.81 -10.19 5.02
CA SER A 196 -21.36 -11.34 4.25
C SER A 196 -19.93 -11.20 3.71
N GLY A 197 -19.35 -9.99 3.73
CA GLY A 197 -18.04 -9.71 3.14
C GLY A 197 -18.00 -9.80 1.61
N THR A 198 -19.15 -9.98 0.96
CA THR A 198 -19.29 -10.18 -0.49
C THR A 198 -20.28 -9.22 -1.15
N GLU A 199 -20.91 -8.33 -0.38
CA GLU A 199 -21.82 -7.35 -0.94
C GLU A 199 -21.04 -6.38 -1.82
N VAL A 200 -21.65 -6.06 -2.95
CA VAL A 200 -21.09 -5.15 -3.94
C VAL A 200 -21.56 -3.74 -3.57
N PRO A 201 -20.65 -2.77 -3.36
CA PRO A 201 -21.01 -1.38 -3.06
C PRO A 201 -21.78 -0.67 -4.18
#